data_AF-A0A6A0H6N3-F1
#
_entry.id   AF-A0A6A0H6N3-F1
#
_cell.length_a   1.000
_cell.length_b   1.000
_cell.length_c   1.000
_cell.angle_alpha   90.00
_cell.angle_beta   90.00
_cell.angle_gamma   90.00
#
_symmetry.space_group_name_H-M   'P 1'
#
loop_
_entity.id
_entity.type
_entity.pdbx_description
1 polymer ?
#
loop_
_entity_poly.entity_id
_entity_poly.type
_entity_poly.pdbx_seq_one_letter_code
_entity_poly.pdbx_strand_id
1 'polypeptide(L)' 'MFPTNNGNANHSFNNISGSSTPTPSTGFTIGDGSWELRVFITDLLMERVLRVKSDLHIGGVMLRLVEELGMLMKY' A
#
# COMPACT_ATOMS: atom_id res chain seq x y z
N MET A 1 11.07 -57.92 32.04
CA MET A 1 10.07 -57.02 31.43
C MET A 1 10.46 -55.59 31.78
N PHE A 2 10.76 -54.76 30.78
CA PHE A 2 11.06 -53.35 31.01
C PHE A 2 9.75 -52.56 31.08
N PRO A 3 9.57 -51.59 31.99
CA PRO A 3 8.37 -50.76 32.01
C PRO A 3 8.30 -49.88 30.76
N THR A 4 7.16 -49.90 30.06
CA THR A 4 6.86 -48.95 28.97
C THR A 4 6.58 -47.58 29.58
N ASN A 5 7.56 -46.66 29.56
CA ASN A 5 7.33 -45.28 29.95
C ASN A 5 6.62 -44.54 28.79
N ASN A 6 5.30 -44.44 28.89
CA ASN A 6 4.48 -43.60 28.02
C ASN A 6 4.63 -42.12 28.43
N GLY A 7 5.77 -41.53 28.07
CA GLY A 7 6.02 -40.11 28.28
C GLY A 7 5.27 -39.29 27.25
N ASN A 8 4.13 -38.72 27.62
CA ASN A 8 3.54 -37.63 26.85
C ASN A 8 4.53 -36.46 26.85
N ALA A 9 4.97 -36.02 25.67
CA ALA A 9 5.74 -34.80 25.53
C ALA A 9 4.75 -33.64 25.48
N ASN A 10 4.34 -33.14 26.64
CA ASN A 10 3.59 -31.90 26.75
C ASN A 10 4.43 -30.76 26.12
N HIS A 11 3.95 -30.23 25.00
CA HIS A 11 4.49 -29.07 24.32
C HIS A 11 4.27 -27.82 25.19
N SER A 12 5.32 -27.34 25.87
CA SER A 12 5.28 -26.03 26.55
C SER A 12 5.23 -24.91 25.51
N PHE A 13 4.01 -24.49 25.15
CA PHE A 13 3.77 -23.21 24.49
C PHE A 13 3.87 -22.10 25.55
N ASN A 14 5.01 -21.43 25.65
CA ASN A 14 5.12 -20.22 26.47
C ASN A 14 4.31 -19.09 25.82
N ASN A 15 3.10 -18.88 26.33
CA ASN A 15 2.27 -17.71 26.08
C ASN A 15 2.92 -16.48 26.73
N ILE A 16 3.76 -15.75 25.99
CA ILE A 16 4.23 -14.41 26.40
C ILE A 16 3.27 -13.40 25.79
N SER A 17 2.12 -13.26 26.43
CA SER A 17 1.23 -12.13 26.25
C SER A 17 1.54 -11.10 27.33
N GLY A 18 2.08 -9.95 26.96
CA GLY A 18 1.99 -8.75 27.81
C GLY A 18 3.29 -7.97 28.04
N SER A 19 3.77 -7.27 27.01
CA SER A 19 4.35 -5.93 27.22
C SER A 19 3.94 -5.03 26.07
N SER A 20 2.67 -4.61 26.06
CA SER A 20 2.24 -3.45 25.31
C SER A 20 2.81 -2.19 25.98
N THR A 21 4.12 -2.02 25.93
CA THR A 21 4.69 -0.68 26.03
C THR A 21 4.38 -0.05 24.68
N PRO A 22 3.49 0.95 24.58
CA PRO A 22 3.37 1.72 23.36
C PRO A 22 4.66 2.50 23.24
N THR A 23 5.70 1.90 22.64
CA THR A 23 6.78 2.69 22.06
C THR A 23 6.09 3.60 21.07
N PRO A 24 6.13 4.93 21.26
CA PRO A 24 5.65 5.83 20.23
C PRO A 24 6.53 5.56 19.03
N SER A 25 6.00 4.81 18.06
CA SER A 25 6.57 4.83 16.73
C SER A 25 6.48 6.28 16.32
N THR A 26 7.60 6.99 16.38
CA THR A 26 7.81 8.24 15.66
C THR A 26 7.81 7.89 14.17
N GLY A 27 6.74 7.28 13.69
CA GLY A 27 6.43 7.09 12.30
C GLY A 27 5.99 8.45 11.84
N PHE A 28 6.96 9.29 11.47
CA PHE A 28 6.68 10.34 10.52
C PHE A 28 6.13 9.61 9.29
N THR A 29 4.81 9.62 9.13
CA THR A 29 4.16 9.18 7.90
C THR A 29 4.56 10.20 6.83
N ILE A 30 5.75 9.99 6.25
CA ILE A 30 6.00 10.34 4.86
C ILE A 30 4.77 9.79 4.13
N GLY A 31 4.09 10.62 3.34
CA GLY A 31 2.75 10.35 2.81
C GLY A 31 2.63 8.99 2.10
N ASP A 32 1.47 8.71 1.53
CA ASP A 32 1.11 7.40 0.97
C ASP A 32 1.91 6.94 -0.28
N GLY A 33 3.08 7.54 -0.54
CA GLY A 33 3.95 7.28 -1.67
C GLY A 33 3.47 7.90 -2.98
N SER A 34 2.43 8.74 -2.93
CA SER A 34 1.88 9.39 -4.12
C SER A 34 2.63 10.67 -4.51
N TRP A 35 2.67 10.95 -5.80
CA TRP A 35 3.28 12.14 -6.38
C TRP A 35 2.43 12.71 -7.52
N GLU A 36 2.66 13.98 -7.88
CA GLU A 36 1.97 14.66 -8.97
C GLU A 36 2.70 14.45 -10.29
N LEU A 37 2.05 13.73 -11.22
CA LEU A 37 2.50 13.58 -12.59
C LEU A 37 1.87 14.68 -13.45
N ARG A 38 2.72 15.56 -13.99
CA ARG A 38 2.35 16.59 -14.96
C ARG A 38 2.43 16.04 -16.37
N VAL A 39 1.32 16.12 -17.11
CA VAL A 39 1.19 15.63 -18.48
C VAL A 39 0.78 16.78 -19.38
N PHE A 40 1.60 17.08 -20.38
CA PHE A 40 1.24 18.02 -21.44
C PHE A 40 0.69 17.26 -22.64
N ILE A 41 -0.57 17.50 -22.97
CA ILE A 41 -1.25 16.90 -24.11
C ILE A 41 -1.02 17.81 -25.31
N THR A 42 -0.14 17.41 -26.23
CA THR A 42 0.32 18.22 -27.35
C THR A 42 -0.82 18.65 -28.28
N ASP A 43 -1.73 17.73 -28.60
CA ASP A 43 -2.78 17.96 -29.59
C ASP A 43 -3.86 18.92 -29.07
N LEU A 44 -3.98 19.04 -27.74
CA LEU A 44 -4.89 19.95 -27.06
C LEU A 44 -4.19 21.18 -26.47
N LEU A 45 -2.86 21.24 -26.58
CA LEU A 45 -2.01 22.28 -25.98
C LEU A 45 -2.34 22.55 -24.50
N MET A 46 -2.59 21.48 -23.74
CA MET A 46 -3.14 21.56 -22.38
C MET A 46 -2.34 20.73 -21.38
N GLU A 47 -2.11 21.28 -20.18
CA GLU A 47 -1.48 20.57 -19.06
C GLU A 47 -2.52 19.91 -18.15
N ARG A 48 -2.20 18.71 -17.65
CA ARG A 48 -2.96 17.94 -16.67
C ARG A 48 -2.07 17.48 -15.53
N VAL A 49 -2.63 17.41 -14.32
CA VAL A 49 -1.91 16.98 -13.12
C VAL A 49 -2.64 15.79 -12.51
N LEU A 50 -2.01 14.62 -12.54
CA LEU A 50 -2.54 13.38 -12.01
C LEU A 50 -1.78 12.98 -10.76
N ARG A 51 -2.49 12.70 -9.65
CA ARG A 51 -1.87 12.07 -8.48
C ARG A 51 -1.73 10.57 -8.71
N VAL A 52 -0.50 10.08 -8.73
CA VAL A 52 -0.15 8.69 -9.04
C VAL A 52 0.75 8.08 -7.98
N LYS A 53 0.89 6.75 -7.98
CA LYS A 53 1.86 5.98 -7.19
C LYS A 53 2.80 5.22 -8.13
N SER A 54 3.94 4.76 -7.62
CA SER A 54 4.96 4.06 -8.43
C SER A 54 4.51 2.71 -8.99
N ASP A 55 3.48 2.09 -8.41
CA ASP A 55 2.89 0.83 -8.83
C ASP A 55 1.79 0.98 -9.90
N LEU A 56 1.38 2.23 -10.22
CA LEU A 56 0.43 2.48 -11.30
C LEU A 56 1.11 2.31 -12.67
N HIS A 57 0.68 1.29 -13.40
CA HIS A 57 1.16 1.04 -14.77
C HIS A 57 0.74 2.15 -15.74
N ILE A 58 1.51 2.33 -16.81
CA ILE A 58 1.29 3.40 -17.79
C ILE A 58 -0.10 3.37 -18.43
N GLY A 59 -0.63 2.19 -18.72
CA GLY A 59 -2.00 2.04 -19.24
C GLY A 59 -3.07 2.62 -18.29
N GLY A 60 -2.89 2.48 -16.98
CA GLY A 60 -3.78 3.04 -15.97
C GLY A 60 -3.68 4.57 -15.90
N VAL A 61 -2.49 5.15 -16.13
CA VAL A 61 -2.33 6.60 -16.29
C VAL A 61 -3.10 7.10 -17.52
N MET A 62 -3.00 6.39 -18.65
CA MET A 62 -3.69 6.76 -19.88
C MET A 62 -5.22 6.73 -19.72
N LEU A 63 -5.77 5.71 -19.05
CA LEU A 63 -7.21 5.64 -18.79
C LEU A 63 -7.70 6.80 -17.91
N ARG A 64 -6.99 7.10 -16.82
CA ARG A 64 -7.31 8.25 -15.95
C ARG A 64 -7.25 9.58 -16.70
N LEU A 65 -6.27 9.74 -17.57
CA LEU A 65 -6.14 10.94 -18.39
C LEU A 65 -7.36 11.10 -19.31
N VAL A 66 -7.81 10.02 -19.97
CA VAL A 66 -9.00 10.03 -20.83
C VAL A 66 -10.27 10.33 -20.02
N GLU A 67 -10.43 9.74 -18.84
CA GLU A 67 -11.56 10.02 -17.95
C GLU A 67 -11.63 11.50 -17.54
N GLU A 68 -10.51 12.10 -17.14
CA GLU A 68 -10.44 13.51 -16.75
C GLU A 68 -10.78 14.45 -17.92
N LEU A 69 -10.27 14.15 -19.12
CA LEU A 69 -10.57 14.92 -20.34
C LEU A 69 -12.04 14.77 -20.76
N GLY A 70 -12.60 13.57 -20.66
CA GLY A 70 -14.01 13.31 -20.97
C GLY A 70 -14.96 14.03 -20.02
N MET A 71 -14.59 14.19 -18.75
CA MET A 71 -15.32 15.06 -17.83
C MET A 71 -15.18 16.54 -18.21
N LEU A 72 -13.98 17.01 -18.57
CA LEU A 72 -13.79 18.40 -18.96
C LEU A 72 -14.61 18.77 -20.20
N MET A 73 -14.58 17.96 -21.26
CA MET A 73 -15.27 18.29 -22.52
C MET A 73 -16.79 18.20 -22.45
N LYS A 74 -17.35 17.64 -21.36
CA LYS A 74 -18.80 17.54 -21.15
C LYS A 74 -19.43 18.81 -20.57
N TYR A 75 -18.63 19.76 -20.09
CA TYR A 75 -19.08 21.05 -19.55
C TYR A 75 -18.63 22.19 -20.45
#